data_AF-A0A1E7IDT0-F1
#
_entry.id   AF-A0A1E7IDT0-F1
#
_cell.length_a   1.000
_cell.length_b   1.000
_cell.length_c   1.000
_cell.angle_alpha   90.00
_cell.angle_beta   90.00
_cell.angle_gamma   90.00
#
_symmetry.space_group_name_H-M   'P 1'
#
loop_
_entity.id
_entity.type
_entity.pdbx_description
1 polymer ?
#
loop_
_entity_poly.entity_id
_entity_poly.type
_entity_poly.pdbx_seq_one_letter_code
_entity_poly.pdbx_strand_id
1 'polypeptide(L)' 'MKYLHQGITTESDIRWLCELTKFDGSTIKAFIDYFVGGWPAGVAARKNNIDADNFNKRLVKLEALESHIQKRINRLDK' A
#
# COMPACT_ATOMS: atom_id res chain seq x y z
N MET A 1 -1.21 16.11 1.06
CA MET A 1 -0.04 15.36 0.54
C MET A 1 -0.33 13.88 0.79
N LYS A 2 -0.30 13.05 -0.26
CA LYS A 2 -0.38 11.57 -0.14
C LYS A 2 1.05 11.05 -0.11
N TYR A 3 1.49 10.31 0.92
CA TYR A 3 2.88 9.83 1.02
C TYR A 3 3.12 8.47 0.35
N LEU A 4 2.04 7.79 -0.04
CA LEU A 4 2.11 6.65 -0.95
C LEU A 4 2.30 7.16 -2.38
N HIS A 5 3.55 7.26 -2.80
CA HIS A 5 3.93 7.59 -4.16
C HIS A 5 4.77 6.45 -4.73
N GLN A 6 4.39 6.00 -5.92
CA GLN A 6 5.20 5.05 -6.68
C GLN A 6 6.63 5.60 -6.80
N GLY A 7 7.61 4.80 -6.40
CA GLY A 7 9.04 5.11 -6.47
C GLY A 7 9.62 5.90 -5.29
N ILE A 8 8.82 6.27 -4.28
CA ILE A 8 9.32 6.92 -3.04
C ILE A 8 9.18 5.98 -1.84
N THR A 9 8.10 5.21 -1.79
CA THR A 9 7.83 4.29 -0.69
C THR A 9 8.77 3.09 -0.75
N THR A 10 9.42 2.74 0.37
CA THR A 10 10.32 1.58 0.43
C THR A 10 9.55 0.28 0.65
N GLU A 11 10.21 -0.85 0.36
CA GLU A 11 9.64 -2.17 0.66
C GLU A 11 9.29 -2.31 2.16
N SER A 12 10.15 -1.81 3.04
CA SER A 12 9.94 -1.84 4.50
C SER A 12 8.70 -1.07 4.91
N ASP A 13 8.45 0.11 4.33
CA ASP A 13 7.27 0.91 4.63
C ASP A 13 5.98 0.21 4.20
N ILE A 14 5.98 -0.38 3.00
CA ILE A 14 4.83 -1.17 2.51
C ILE A 14 4.58 -2.37 3.40
N ARG A 15 5.62 -3.12 3.78
CA ARG A 15 5.49 -4.27 4.67
C ARG A 15 4.88 -3.86 6.02
N TRP A 16 5.43 -2.82 6.64
CA TRP A 16 4.91 -2.32 7.91
C TRP A 16 3.44 -1.89 7.84
N LEU A 17 3.05 -1.11 6.82
CA LEU A 17 1.66 -0.72 6.62
C LEU A 17 0.74 -1.93 6.38
N CYS A 18 1.21 -2.92 5.61
CA CYS A 18 0.43 -4.11 5.32
C CYS A 18 0.24 -5.03 6.53
N GLU A 19 1.26 -5.12 7.39
CA GLU A 19 1.19 -5.87 8.66
C GLU A 19 0.12 -5.30 9.58
N LEU A 20 0.00 -3.96 9.66
CA LEU A 20 -1.06 -3.29 10.43
C LEU A 20 -2.47 -3.64 9.91
N THR A 21 -2.63 -3.78 8.59
CA THR A 21 -3.90 -4.17 7.95
C THR A 21 -4.16 -5.68 7.92
N LYS A 22 -3.21 -6.51 8.36
CA LYS A 22 -3.26 -7.98 8.26
C LYS A 22 -3.50 -8.49 6.83
N PHE A 23 -2.88 -7.85 5.85
CA PHE A 23 -2.95 -8.33 4.47
C PHE A 23 -2.13 -9.63 4.29
N ASP A 24 -2.59 -10.47 3.37
CA ASP A 24 -1.91 -11.71 2.99
C ASP A 24 -0.65 -11.42 2.17
N GLY A 25 0.31 -12.35 2.20
CA GLY A 25 1.62 -12.18 1.54
C GLY A 25 1.54 -11.85 0.04
N SER A 26 0.52 -12.34 -0.67
CA SER A 26 0.28 -12.02 -2.07
C SER A 26 -0.06 -10.54 -2.27
N THR A 27 -0.89 -9.97 -1.38
CA THR A 27 -1.20 -8.53 -1.40
C THR A 27 0.02 -7.69 -1.11
N ILE A 28 0.82 -8.09 -0.12
CA ILE A 28 2.04 -7.38 0.24
C ILE A 28 2.98 -7.32 -0.97
N LYS A 29 3.20 -8.45 -1.65
CA LYS A 29 4.00 -8.50 -2.87
C LYS A 29 3.41 -7.64 -3.99
N ALA A 30 2.10 -7.67 -4.19
CA ALA A 30 1.44 -6.84 -5.19
C ALA A 30 1.60 -5.33 -4.91
N PHE A 31 1.54 -4.91 -3.65
CA PHE A 31 1.80 -3.52 -3.27
C PHE A 31 3.27 -3.15 -3.40
N ILE A 32 4.20 -4.05 -3.12
CA ILE A 32 5.64 -3.81 -3.39
C ILE A 32 5.87 -3.64 -4.88
N ASP A 33 5.35 -4.52 -5.74
CA ASP A 33 5.44 -4.40 -7.20
C ASP A 33 4.85 -3.06 -7.69
N TYR A 34 3.71 -2.65 -7.12
CA TYR A 34 3.04 -1.40 -7.49
C TYR A 34 3.78 -0.14 -6.99
N PHE A 35 4.08 -0.04 -5.69
CA PHE A 35 4.64 1.17 -5.08
C PHE A 35 6.16 1.26 -5.18
N VAL A 36 6.88 0.15 -5.02
CA VAL A 36 8.34 0.13 -5.05
C VAL A 36 8.81 -0.14 -6.49
N GLY A 37 8.21 -1.15 -7.13
CA GLY A 37 8.56 -1.54 -8.50
C GLY A 37 8.09 -0.55 -9.57
N GLY A 38 7.08 0.29 -9.26
CA GLY A 38 6.46 1.20 -10.23
C GLY A 38 5.62 0.48 -11.30
N TRP A 39 5.20 -0.75 -11.04
CA TRP A 39 4.42 -1.52 -12.01
C TRP A 39 2.99 -0.98 -12.08
N PRO A 40 2.32 -1.02 -13.25
CA PRO A 40 0.90 -0.68 -13.32
C PRO A 40 0.08 -1.61 -12.42
N ALA A 41 -0.96 -1.08 -11.76
CA ALA A 41 -1.79 -1.82 -10.81
C ALA A 41 -2.31 -3.16 -11.36
N GLY A 42 -2.82 -3.17 -12.60
CA GLY A 42 -3.30 -4.40 -13.23
C GLY A 42 -2.21 -5.43 -13.54
N VAL A 43 -0.95 -5.02 -13.71
CA VAL A 43 0.18 -5.94 -13.89
C VAL A 43 0.61 -6.51 -12.54
N ALA A 44 0.75 -5.65 -11.52
CA ALA A 44 1.10 -6.06 -10.17
C ALA A 44 0.07 -7.03 -9.56
N ALA A 45 -1.23 -6.76 -9.76
CA ALA A 45 -2.32 -7.62 -9.31
C ALA A 45 -2.26 -9.00 -9.99
N ARG A 46 -2.20 -9.05 -11.33
CA ARG A 46 -2.16 -10.30 -12.09
C ARG A 46 -0.95 -11.17 -11.75
N LYS A 47 0.25 -10.58 -11.66
CA LYS A 47 1.48 -11.30 -11.30
C LYS A 47 1.37 -12.00 -9.93
N ASN A 48 0.61 -11.42 -9.02
CA ASN A 48 0.44 -11.93 -7.66
C ASN A 48 -0.89 -12.69 -7.47
N ASN A 49 -1.56 -13.08 -8.55
CA ASN A 49 -2.84 -13.82 -8.54
C ASN A 49 -3.96 -13.10 -7.77
N ILE A 50 -4.02 -11.76 -7.90
CA ILE A 50 -5.06 -10.94 -7.30
C ILE A 50 -5.92 -10.36 -8.41
N ASP A 51 -7.23 -10.48 -8.25
CA ASP A 51 -8.21 -9.81 -9.09
C ASP A 51 -8.09 -8.27 -9.00
N ALA A 52 -8.31 -7.56 -10.10
CA ALA A 52 -8.13 -6.11 -10.16
C ALA A 52 -9.05 -5.36 -9.19
N ASP A 53 -10.30 -5.79 -9.04
CA ASP A 53 -11.24 -5.16 -8.10
C ASP A 53 -10.84 -5.42 -6.65
N ASN A 54 -10.38 -6.64 -6.36
CA ASN A 54 -9.88 -6.98 -5.04
C ASN A 54 -8.61 -6.18 -4.70
N PHE A 55 -7.69 -6.02 -5.66
CA PHE A 55 -6.51 -5.17 -5.52
C PHE A 55 -6.91 -3.72 -5.22
N ASN A 56 -7.82 -3.13 -6.01
CA ASN A 56 -8.29 -1.76 -5.83
C ASN A 56 -8.96 -1.56 -4.45
N LYS A 57 -9.78 -2.50 -4.00
CA LYS A 57 -10.40 -2.46 -2.67
C LYS A 57 -9.35 -2.48 -1.55
N ARG A 58 -8.31 -3.31 -1.69
CA ARG A 58 -7.20 -3.38 -0.73
C ARG A 58 -6.38 -2.10 -0.76
N LEU A 59 -6.14 -1.53 -1.94
CA LEU A 59 -5.40 -0.28 -2.14
C LEU A 59 -6.07 0.88 -1.42
N VAL A 60 -7.38 1.04 -1.58
CA VAL A 60 -8.16 2.09 -0.88
C VAL A 60 -8.05 1.95 0.63
N LYS A 61 -8.06 0.71 1.16
CA LYS A 61 -7.88 0.46 2.60
C LYS A 61 -6.48 0.87 3.08
N LEU A 62 -5.45 0.55 2.30
CA LEU A 62 -4.06 0.91 2.62
C LEU A 62 -3.89 2.44 2.63
N GLU A 63 -4.40 3.15 1.62
CA GLU A 63 -4.38 4.62 1.55
C GLU A 63 -5.16 5.26 2.71
N ALA A 64 -6.30 4.69 3.10
CA ALA A 64 -7.07 5.18 4.23
C ALA A 64 -6.31 5.02 5.56
N LEU A 65 -5.58 3.92 5.74
CA LEU A 65 -4.73 3.70 6.91
C LEU A 65 -3.58 4.71 6.97
N GLU A 66 -2.86 4.90 5.86
CA GLU A 66 -1.79 5.89 5.77
C GLU A 66 -2.31 7.29 6.14
N SER A 67 -3.46 7.68 5.58
CA SER A 67 -4.08 8.97 5.90
C SER A 67 -4.43 9.10 7.39
N HIS A 68 -4.89 8.01 8.01
CA HIS A 68 -5.20 7.97 9.44
C HIS A 68 -3.95 8.14 10.31
N ILE A 69 -2.87 7.43 9.98
CA ILE A 69 -1.57 7.51 10.68
C ILE A 69 -1.02 8.93 10.58
N GLN A 70 -1.03 9.52 9.38
CA GLN A 70 -0.54 10.88 9.17
C GLN A 70 -1.33 11.91 10.00
N LYS A 71 -2.66 11.79 10.05
CA LYS A 71 -3.49 12.65 10.90
C LYS A 71 -3.14 12.52 12.37
N ARG A 72 -2.78 11.32 12.83
CA ARG A 72 -2.38 11.07 14.22
C ARG A 72 -1.01 11.67 14.54
N ILE A 73 -0.04 11.54 13.65
CA ILE A 73 1.28 12.17 13.77
C ILE A 73 1.14 13.70 13.86
N ASN A 74 0.40 14.30 12.92
CA ASN A 74 0.18 15.76 12.90
C ASN A 74 -0.57 16.31 14.13
N ARG A 75 -1.25 15.45 14.91
CA ARG A 75 -1.87 15.83 16.19
C ARG A 75 -0.90 15.76 17.36
N LEU A 76 0.11 14.89 17.30
CA LEU A 76 1.11 14.72 18.35
C LEU A 76 2.22 15.79 18.28
N ASP A 77 2.37 16.42 17.11
CA ASP A 77 3.33 17.49 16.85
C ASP A 77 2.82 18.89 17.29
N LYS A 78 1.56 18.99 17.75
CA LYS A 78 0.92 20.22 18.25
C LYS A 78 0.73 20.18 19.76
#